data_AF-A0A960QTV5-F1
#
_entry.id   AF-A0A960QTV5-F1
#
_cell.length_a   1.000
_cell.length_b   1.000
_cell.length_c   1.000
_cell.angle_alpha   90.00
_cell.angle_beta   90.00
_cell.angle_gamma   90.00
#
_symmetry.space_group_name_H-M   'P 1'
#
loop_
_entity.id
_entity.type
_entity.pdbx_description
1 polymer ?
#
loop_
_entity_poly.entity_id
_entity_poly.type
_entity_poly.pdbx_seq_one_letter_code
_entity_poly.pdbx_strand_id
1 'polypeptide(L)'
;TEKSNARLAKDQEFAYIKEDIEETKRRIDENVVSINRSVREAESAELEAKRDQRKSERIERFAKVREAEKGLFTVYALTQDNVHDDKLTLRSDLSLEESSGMMMGNKKEEDPEAKALEYPHGFDPYKRETLSILIDFIGAETDGKPLTTTGAASSTAKN
;
A
#
# COMPACT_ATOMS: atom_id res chain seq x y z
N THR A 1 -2.40 -0.43 -19.49
CA THR A 1 -3.28 -0.98 -18.43
C THR A 1 -2.98 -2.44 -18.12
N GLU A 2 -2.68 -3.29 -19.11
CA GLU A 2 -2.36 -4.72 -18.90
C GLU A 2 -1.21 -4.98 -17.91
N LYS A 3 -0.11 -4.23 -18.01
CA LYS A 3 1.04 -4.35 -17.08
C LYS A 3 0.66 -4.07 -15.62
N SER A 4 -0.15 -3.03 -15.38
CA SER A 4 -0.62 -2.68 -14.05
C SER A 4 -1.53 -3.76 -13.48
N ASN A 5 -2.50 -4.24 -14.26
CA ASN A 5 -3.38 -5.34 -13.85
C ASN A 5 -2.59 -6.61 -13.50
N ALA A 6 -1.55 -6.93 -14.27
CA ALA A 6 -0.68 -8.07 -13.99
C ALA A 6 0.12 -7.90 -12.69
N ARG A 7 0.53 -6.69 -12.31
CA ARG A 7 1.16 -6.41 -11.02
C ARG A 7 0.16 -6.52 -9.87
N LEU A 8 -1.00 -5.87 -10.01
CA LEU A 8 -2.09 -5.92 -9.04
C LEU A 8 -2.60 -7.34 -8.76
N ALA A 9 -2.54 -8.24 -9.75
CA ALA A 9 -2.93 -9.63 -9.59
C ALA A 9 -1.89 -10.47 -8.82
N LYS A 10 -0.61 -10.06 -8.82
CA LYS A 10 0.48 -10.76 -8.13
C LYS A 10 0.75 -10.21 -6.73
N ASP A 11 0.31 -8.99 -6.45
CA ASP A 11 0.51 -8.35 -5.16
C ASP A 11 -0.45 -8.92 -4.10
N GLN A 12 0.14 -9.51 -3.06
CA GLN A 12 -0.58 -10.12 -1.95
C GLN A 12 -1.41 -9.08 -1.17
N GLU A 13 -1.00 -7.81 -1.13
CA GLU A 13 -1.72 -6.79 -0.38
C GLU A 13 -3.02 -6.36 -1.07
N PHE A 14 -2.99 -6.32 -2.40
CA PHE A 14 -4.22 -6.14 -3.19
C PHE A 14 -5.12 -7.38 -3.13
N ALA A 15 -4.59 -8.58 -2.93
CA ALA A 15 -5.39 -9.78 -2.70
C ALA A 15 -6.19 -9.67 -1.39
N TYR A 16 -5.54 -9.27 -0.28
CA TYR A 16 -6.25 -9.05 1.00
C TYR A 16 -7.27 -7.93 0.92
N ILE A 17 -6.94 -6.81 0.26
CA ILE A 17 -7.90 -5.70 0.07
C ILE A 17 -9.15 -6.18 -0.66
N LYS A 18 -9.00 -7.02 -1.71
CA LYS A 18 -10.15 -7.58 -2.43
C LYS A 18 -10.99 -8.51 -1.57
N GLU A 19 -10.33 -9.41 -0.83
CA GLU A 19 -10.99 -10.32 0.10
C GLU A 19 -11.81 -9.53 1.15
N ASP A 20 -11.22 -8.50 1.75
CA ASP A 20 -11.88 -7.69 2.78
C ASP A 20 -13.05 -6.88 2.20
N ILE A 21 -12.95 -6.41 0.95
CA ILE A 21 -14.06 -5.75 0.23
C ILE A 21 -15.21 -6.74 0.02
N GLU A 22 -14.93 -7.96 -0.44
CA GLU A 22 -15.95 -8.99 -0.66
C GLU A 22 -16.62 -9.42 0.64
N GLU A 23 -15.82 -9.62 1.70
CA GLU A 23 -16.32 -9.95 3.03
C GLU A 23 -17.21 -8.84 3.58
N THR A 24 -16.80 -7.58 3.44
CA THR A 24 -17.57 -6.42 3.90
C THR A 24 -18.88 -6.30 3.13
N LYS A 25 -18.88 -6.49 1.81
CA LYS A 25 -20.10 -6.50 0.99
C LYS A 25 -21.06 -7.59 1.45
N ARG A 26 -20.57 -8.82 1.62
CA ARG A 26 -21.38 -9.93 2.14
C ARG A 26 -22.01 -9.61 3.48
N ARG A 27 -21.25 -9.03 4.42
CA ARG A 27 -21.76 -8.65 5.75
C ARG A 27 -22.83 -7.56 5.68
N ILE A 28 -22.68 -6.61 4.77
CA ILE A 28 -23.69 -5.57 4.53
C ILE A 28 -24.97 -6.18 3.96
N ASP A 29 -24.85 -7.11 3.00
CA ASP A 29 -25.99 -7.78 2.35
C ASP A 29 -26.74 -8.70 3.32
N GLU A 30 -26.00 -9.45 4.16
CA GLU A 30 -26.59 -10.31 5.18
C GLU A 30 -27.29 -9.48 6.27
N ASN A 31 -26.70 -8.34 6.69
CA ASN A 31 -27.22 -7.43 7.72
C ASN A 31 -27.76 -8.15 8.98
N VAL A 32 -27.12 -9.25 9.35
CA VAL A 32 -27.48 -10.08 10.51
C VAL A 32 -26.32 -10.11 11.47
N VAL A 33 -26.64 -10.07 12.76
CA VAL A 33 -25.67 -10.21 13.84
C VAL A 33 -26.15 -11.30 14.79
N SER A 34 -25.30 -12.29 15.05
CA SER A 34 -25.58 -13.30 16.06
C SER A 34 -25.58 -12.70 17.47
N ILE A 35 -26.60 -13.00 18.26
CA ILE A 35 -26.71 -12.62 19.68
C ILE A 35 -26.12 -13.73 20.57
N ASN A 36 -25.86 -14.92 20.01
CA ASN A 36 -25.32 -16.02 20.78
C ASN A 36 -23.85 -15.75 21.12
N ARG A 37 -23.54 -15.78 22.43
CA ARG A 37 -22.20 -15.53 22.95
C ARG A 37 -21.15 -16.50 22.42
N SER A 38 -21.42 -17.81 22.37
CA SER A 38 -20.43 -18.78 21.92
C SER A 38 -20.08 -18.61 20.44
N VAL A 39 -21.07 -18.26 19.63
CA VAL A 39 -20.88 -17.94 18.21
C VAL A 39 -20.04 -16.66 18.06
N ARG A 40 -20.35 -15.61 18.83
CA ARG A 40 -19.60 -14.35 18.83
C ARG A 40 -18.15 -14.49 19.28
N GLU A 41 -17.89 -15.34 20.28
CA GLU A 41 -16.54 -15.64 20.75
C GLU A 41 -15.74 -16.42 19.69
N ALA A 42 -16.37 -17.38 19.00
CA ALA A 42 -15.74 -18.11 17.89
C ALA A 42 -15.41 -17.20 16.70
N GLU A 43 -16.35 -16.34 16.28
CA GLU A 43 -16.13 -15.34 15.23
C GLU A 43 -14.96 -14.40 15.58
N SER A 44 -14.89 -13.95 16.85
CA SER A 44 -13.82 -13.07 17.31
C SER A 44 -12.46 -13.76 17.29
N ALA A 45 -12.41 -15.03 17.69
CA ALA A 45 -11.18 -15.83 17.66
C ALA A 45 -10.69 -16.11 16.23
N GLU A 46 -11.60 -16.35 15.28
CA GLU A 46 -11.25 -16.53 13.87
C GLU A 46 -10.67 -15.25 13.27
N LEU A 47 -11.29 -14.10 13.54
CA LEU A 47 -10.81 -12.80 13.08
C LEU A 47 -9.44 -12.45 13.69
N GLU A 48 -9.22 -12.76 14.96
CA GLU A 48 -7.94 -12.58 15.63
C GLU A 48 -6.85 -13.47 15.01
N ALA A 49 -7.12 -14.76 14.80
CA ALA A 49 -6.19 -15.66 14.15
C ALA A 49 -5.83 -15.20 12.72
N LYS A 50 -6.84 -14.77 11.94
CA LYS A 50 -6.65 -14.22 10.58
C LYS A 50 -5.79 -12.95 10.61
N ARG A 51 -6.04 -12.05 11.56
CA ARG A 51 -5.26 -10.82 11.75
C ARG A 51 -3.80 -11.14 12.09
N ASP A 52 -3.57 -12.05 13.01
CA ASP A 52 -2.22 -12.36 13.49
C ASP A 52 -1.40 -13.11 12.44
N GLN A 53 -2.04 -13.98 11.64
CA GLN A 53 -1.43 -14.61 10.48
C GLN A 53 -1.01 -13.59 9.41
N ARG A 54 -1.89 -12.62 9.10
CA ARG A 54 -1.56 -11.54 8.16
C ARG A 54 -0.44 -10.65 8.70
N LYS A 55 -0.44 -10.38 10.01
CA LYS A 55 0.58 -9.56 10.69
C LYS A 55 1.97 -10.19 10.54
N SER A 56 2.12 -11.49 10.81
CA SER A 56 3.41 -12.18 10.71
C SER A 56 3.92 -12.25 9.27
N GLU A 57 3.06 -12.63 8.32
CA GLU A 57 3.40 -12.66 6.88
C GLU A 57 3.85 -11.29 6.39
N ARG A 58 3.12 -10.24 6.78
CA ARG A 58 3.43 -8.85 6.39
C ARG A 58 4.76 -8.38 6.94
N ILE A 59 5.12 -8.73 8.18
CA ILE A 59 6.43 -8.39 8.76
C ILE A 59 7.56 -9.04 7.94
N GLU A 60 7.44 -10.34 7.64
CA GLU A 60 8.45 -11.05 6.86
C GLU A 60 8.58 -10.50 5.44
N ARG A 61 7.44 -10.22 4.78
CA ARG A 61 7.43 -9.67 3.43
C ARG A 61 8.01 -8.26 3.40
N PHE A 62 7.67 -7.40 4.36
CA PHE A 62 8.21 -6.05 4.44
C PHE A 62 9.70 -6.04 4.70
N ALA A 63 10.23 -6.97 5.51
CA ALA A 63 11.66 -7.14 5.67
C ALA A 63 12.36 -7.47 4.34
N LYS A 64 11.83 -8.44 3.58
CA LYS A 64 12.37 -8.81 2.25
C LYS A 64 12.35 -7.63 1.27
N VAL A 65 11.26 -6.86 1.26
CA VAL A 65 11.12 -5.68 0.39
C VAL A 65 12.12 -4.59 0.75
N ARG A 66 12.28 -4.27 2.06
CA ARG A 66 13.25 -3.27 2.50
C ARG A 66 14.70 -3.64 2.14
N GLU A 67 15.04 -4.93 2.22
CA GLU A 67 16.36 -5.41 1.80
C GLU A 67 16.54 -5.34 0.28
N ALA A 68 15.53 -5.74 -0.51
CA ALA A 68 15.58 -5.67 -1.97
C ALA A 68 15.66 -4.23 -2.50
N GLU A 69 15.08 -3.27 -1.79
CA GLU A 69 14.98 -1.87 -2.21
C GLU A 69 15.99 -0.93 -1.52
N LYS A 70 16.97 -1.51 -0.82
CA LYS A 70 17.97 -0.75 -0.09
C LYS A 70 18.77 0.16 -1.02
N GLY A 71 18.62 1.46 -0.84
CA GLY A 71 19.32 2.49 -1.63
C GLY A 71 18.64 2.86 -2.95
N LEU A 72 17.49 2.29 -3.29
CA LEU A 72 16.71 2.70 -4.48
C LEU A 72 15.98 4.03 -4.26
N PHE A 73 15.47 4.25 -3.05
CA PHE A 73 14.63 5.41 -2.74
C PHE A 73 15.27 6.31 -1.68
N THR A 74 15.41 7.58 -2.02
CA THR A 74 15.66 8.68 -1.07
C THR A 74 14.36 9.45 -0.89
N VAL A 75 13.76 9.34 0.30
CA VAL A 75 12.49 10.00 0.59
C VAL A 75 12.78 11.34 1.24
N TYR A 76 12.43 12.41 0.53
CA TYR A 76 12.44 13.78 1.05
C TYR A 76 11.06 14.14 1.56
N ALA A 77 11.01 14.97 2.60
CA ALA A 77 9.76 15.50 3.12
C ALA A 77 9.57 16.94 2.66
N LEU A 78 8.36 17.26 2.21
CA LEU A 78 7.93 18.62 1.90
C LEU A 78 6.94 19.05 3.00
N THR A 79 7.34 20.00 3.85
CA THR A 79 6.54 20.61 4.90
C THR A 79 6.27 22.07 4.54
N GLN A 80 5.23 22.68 5.08
CA GLN A 80 4.92 24.09 4.80
C GLN A 80 6.12 25.01 5.08
N ASP A 81 6.93 24.68 6.07
CA ASP A 81 8.11 25.44 6.46
C ASP A 81 9.25 25.35 5.44
N ASN A 82 9.40 24.22 4.73
CA ASN A 82 10.51 23.98 3.80
C ASN A 82 10.15 24.20 2.32
N VAL A 83 8.93 24.64 2.00
CA VAL A 83 8.47 24.92 0.62
C VAL A 83 9.34 25.98 -0.08
N HIS A 84 9.94 26.89 0.68
CA HIS A 84 10.78 27.97 0.15
C HIS A 84 12.28 27.68 0.25
N ASP A 85 12.67 26.53 0.82
CA ASP A 85 14.07 26.17 0.97
C ASP A 85 14.60 25.55 -0.33
N ASP A 86 15.81 25.95 -0.74
CA ASP A 86 16.48 25.43 -1.93
C ASP A 86 16.77 23.91 -1.85
N LYS A 87 16.76 23.34 -0.64
CA LYS A 87 17.05 21.93 -0.37
C LYS A 87 15.99 21.34 0.54
N LEU A 88 15.33 20.28 0.08
CA LEU A 88 14.39 19.51 0.88
C LEU A 88 15.11 18.70 1.95
N THR A 89 14.48 18.59 3.12
CA THR A 89 14.96 17.78 4.23
C THR A 89 14.69 16.28 3.97
N LEU A 90 15.62 15.43 4.41
CA LEU A 90 15.41 13.98 4.37
C LEU A 90 14.30 13.61 5.35
N ARG A 91 13.40 12.71 4.95
CA ARG A 91 12.30 12.25 5.83
C ARG A 91 12.81 11.55 7.10
N SER A 92 13.99 10.93 7.04
CA SER A 92 14.64 10.32 8.21
C SER A 92 15.08 11.32 9.27
N ASP A 93 15.27 12.57 8.88
CA ASP A 93 15.86 13.61 9.73
C ASP A 93 14.78 14.43 10.43
N LEU A 94 13.52 14.31 10.00
CA LEU A 94 12.37 14.91 10.66
C LEU A 94 11.94 14.08 11.87
N SER A 95 11.60 14.76 12.95
CA SER A 95 10.91 14.13 14.07
C SER A 95 9.50 13.67 13.66
N LEU A 96 8.93 12.77 14.46
CA LEU A 96 7.55 12.30 14.26
C LEU A 96 6.53 13.45 14.37
N GLU A 97 6.83 14.48 15.17
CA GLU A 97 6.00 15.68 15.31
C GLU A 97 6.09 16.57 14.07
N GLU A 98 7.30 16.83 13.57
CA GLU A 98 7.51 17.64 12.36
C GLU A 98 6.97 16.96 11.10
N SER A 99 7.00 15.62 11.04
CA SER A 99 6.43 14.86 9.92
C SER A 99 4.91 14.72 9.98
N SER A 100 4.30 14.68 11.16
CA SER A 100 2.84 14.55 11.32
C SER A 100 2.11 15.89 11.41
N GLY A 101 2.81 16.98 11.72
CA GLY A 101 2.20 18.30 11.95
C GLY A 101 1.34 18.36 13.22
N MET A 102 1.42 17.34 14.08
CA MET A 102 0.61 17.20 15.30
C MET A 102 1.53 17.11 16.52
N MET A 103 1.15 17.78 17.61
CA MET A 103 1.85 17.65 18.88
C MET A 103 1.62 16.23 19.43
N MET A 104 2.69 15.44 19.57
CA MET A 104 2.56 14.07 20.03
C MET A 104 2.59 14.07 21.57
N GLY A 105 1.69 13.31 22.20
CA GLY A 105 1.79 13.05 23.63
C GLY A 105 3.09 12.31 23.97
N ASN A 106 3.51 12.35 25.24
CA ASN A 106 4.73 11.69 25.73
C ASN A 106 4.94 10.30 25.10
N LYS A 107 6.10 10.09 24.47
CA LYS A 107 6.50 8.84 23.81
C LYS A 107 6.29 7.66 24.74
N LYS A 108 5.24 6.86 24.49
CA LYS A 108 5.28 5.45 24.88
C LYS A 108 6.31 4.81 23.95
N GLU A 109 7.23 4.03 24.50
CA GLU A 109 8.23 3.28 23.72
C GLU A 109 7.53 2.62 22.53
N GLU A 110 7.99 2.95 21.32
CA GLU A 110 7.40 2.41 20.09
C GLU A 110 7.59 0.90 20.13
N ASP A 111 6.47 0.17 20.14
CA ASP A 111 6.47 -1.28 20.01
C ASP A 111 7.29 -1.68 18.77
N PRO A 112 8.35 -2.48 18.91
CA PRO A 112 9.18 -2.89 17.77
C PRO A 112 8.36 -3.57 16.67
N GLU A 113 7.23 -4.20 17.02
CA GLU A 113 6.32 -4.76 16.03
C GLU A 113 5.62 -3.67 15.22
N ALA A 114 5.21 -2.56 15.84
CA ALA A 114 4.56 -1.45 15.16
C ALA A 114 5.46 -0.82 14.08
N LYS A 115 6.76 -0.69 14.36
CA LYS A 115 7.75 -0.25 13.36
C LYS A 115 7.90 -1.25 12.21
N ALA A 116 7.92 -2.54 12.51
CA ALA A 116 8.02 -3.58 11.49
C ALA A 116 6.82 -3.59 10.53
N LEU A 117 5.65 -3.19 11.02
CA LEU A 117 4.38 -3.06 10.27
C LEU A 117 4.24 -1.79 9.44
N GLU A 118 5.10 -0.79 9.64
CA GLU A 118 5.14 0.39 8.76
C GLU A 118 5.47 -0.08 7.33
N TYR A 119 4.77 0.45 6.34
CA TYR A 119 5.05 0.08 4.95
C TYR A 119 6.51 0.35 4.57
N PRO A 120 7.15 -0.49 3.72
CA PRO A 120 8.50 -0.25 3.25
C PRO A 120 8.62 1.15 2.64
N HIS A 121 9.59 1.94 3.13
CA HIS A 121 9.82 3.34 2.72
C HIS A 121 8.60 4.27 2.92
N GLY A 122 7.59 3.84 3.67
CA GLY A 122 6.32 4.55 3.86
C GLY A 122 5.43 4.59 2.61
N PHE A 123 5.67 3.73 1.62
CA PHE A 123 4.82 3.58 0.44
C PHE A 123 3.74 2.54 0.67
N ASP A 124 2.50 3.01 0.80
CA ASP A 124 1.31 2.15 0.75
C ASP A 124 1.21 1.43 -0.63
N PRO A 125 0.45 0.33 -0.74
CA PRO A 125 0.33 -0.42 -2.01
C PRO A 125 -0.13 0.46 -3.18
N TYR A 126 -0.95 1.48 -2.92
CA TYR A 126 -1.43 2.40 -3.95
C TYR A 126 -0.33 3.34 -4.46
N LYS A 127 0.47 3.93 -3.57
CA LYS A 127 1.63 4.76 -3.90
C LYS A 127 2.67 3.95 -4.67
N ARG A 128 2.91 2.72 -4.25
CA ARG A 128 3.87 1.82 -4.90
C ARG A 128 3.46 1.45 -6.33
N GLU A 129 2.18 1.16 -6.56
CA GLU A 129 1.69 0.95 -7.93
C GLU A 129 1.71 2.25 -8.73
N THR A 130 1.40 3.40 -8.11
CA THR A 130 1.48 4.71 -8.77
C THR A 130 2.89 4.99 -9.28
N LEU A 131 3.93 4.76 -8.46
CA LEU A 131 5.33 4.88 -8.87
C LEU A 131 5.65 3.95 -10.05
N SER A 132 5.16 2.72 -10.00
CA SER A 132 5.36 1.74 -11.08
C SER A 132 4.71 2.19 -12.39
N ILE A 133 3.51 2.80 -12.31
CA ILE A 133 2.83 3.39 -13.46
C ILE A 133 3.61 4.59 -14.01
N LEU A 134 4.13 5.46 -13.16
CA LEU A 134 4.94 6.60 -13.58
C LEU A 134 6.24 6.17 -14.27
N ILE A 135 6.91 5.13 -13.77
CA ILE A 135 8.09 4.54 -14.41
C ILE A 135 7.72 3.95 -15.78
N ASP A 136 6.62 3.21 -15.87
CA ASP A 136 6.12 2.71 -17.15
C ASP A 136 5.80 3.85 -18.13
N PHE A 137 5.27 4.97 -17.63
CA PHE A 137 4.96 6.15 -18.43
C PHE A 137 6.23 6.83 -18.96
N ILE A 138 7.23 7.05 -18.11
CA ILE A 138 8.53 7.60 -18.52
C ILE A 138 9.18 6.67 -19.55
N GLY A 139 9.16 5.36 -19.34
CA GLY A 139 9.66 4.39 -20.30
C GLY A 139 8.95 4.46 -21.65
N ALA A 140 7.63 4.65 -21.64
CA ALA A 140 6.85 4.84 -22.88
C ALA A 140 7.21 6.14 -23.61
N GLU A 141 7.47 7.22 -22.87
CA GLU A 141 7.93 8.50 -23.42
C GLU A 141 9.32 8.37 -24.04
N THR A 142 10.26 7.70 -23.37
CA THR A 142 11.64 7.52 -23.88
C THR A 142 11.72 6.54 -25.05
N ASP A 143 10.91 5.48 -25.04
CA ASP A 143 10.92 4.46 -26.09
C ASP A 143 10.02 4.84 -27.30
N GLY A 144 9.26 5.94 -27.20
CA GLY A 144 8.36 6.45 -28.24
C GLY A 144 7.21 5.50 -28.60
N LYS A 145 6.97 4.45 -27.81
CA LYS A 145 5.91 3.47 -28.03
C LYS A 145 4.73 3.79 -27.10
N PRO A 146 3.52 4.05 -27.63
CA PRO A 146 2.37 4.32 -26.78
C PRO A 146 2.09 3.11 -25.89
N LEU A 147 1.70 3.37 -24.63
CA LEU A 147 1.18 2.35 -23.73
C LEU A 147 -0.09 1.78 -24.36
N THR A 148 0.01 0.66 -25.07
CA THR A 148 -1.11 0.04 -25.77
C THR A 148 -2.23 -0.26 -24.78
N THR A 149 -3.30 0.51 -24.90
CA THR A 149 -4.62 0.20 -24.36
C THR A 149 -5.32 -0.68 -25.39
N THR A 150 -5.13 -1.98 -25.33
CA THR A 150 -5.89 -2.88 -26.21
C THR A 150 -7.32 -2.96 -25.68
N GLY A 151 -8.25 -2.32 -26.40
CA GLY A 151 -9.66 -2.32 -26.04
C GLY A 151 -10.58 -1.44 -26.88
N ALA A 152 -10.33 -1.27 -28.18
CA ALA A 152 -11.36 -0.79 -29.10
C ALA A 152 -11.20 -1.46 -30.47
N ALA A 153 -12.10 -2.39 -30.77
CA ALA A 153 -12.30 -2.91 -32.11
C ALA A 153 -12.78 -1.77 -33.04
N SER A 154 -12.13 -1.55 -34.18
CA SER A 154 -12.82 -1.13 -35.40
C SER A 154 -12.00 -1.38 -36.68
N SER A 155 -12.69 -2.07 -37.60
CA SER A 155 -12.57 -2.08 -39.06
C SER A 155 -11.23 -2.36 -39.75
N THR A 156 -11.16 -3.59 -40.28
CA THR A 156 -10.82 -3.93 -41.67
C THR A 156 -10.69 -2.73 -42.62
N ALA A 157 -9.49 -2.49 -43.16
CA ALA A 157 -9.30 -1.68 -44.36
C ALA A 157 -8.77 -2.58 -45.48
N LYS A 158 -9.63 -2.81 -46.47
CA LYS A 158 -9.25 -3.30 -47.80
C LYS A 158 -8.30 -2.31 -48.44
N ASN A 159 -7.27 -2.82 -49.10
CA ASN A 159 -6.91 -2.50 -50.48
C ASN A 159 -6.04 -3.63 -51.03
#